data_AF-A0A3S5BRK1-F1
#
_entry.id   AF-A0A3S5BRK1-F1
#
_cell.length_a   1.000
_cell.length_b   1.000
_cell.length_c   1.000
_cell.angle_alpha   90.00
_cell.angle_beta   90.00
_cell.angle_gamma   90.00
#
_symmetry.space_group_name_H-M   'P 1'
#
loop_
_entity.id
_entity.type
_entity.pdbx_description
1 polymer ?
#
loop_
_entity_poly.entity_id
_entity_poly.type
_entity_poly.pdbx_seq_one_letter_code
_entity_poly.pdbx_strand_id
1 'polypeptide(L)'
;MKNHLPHVQLLGRRVRLNQHSGIFITLNPAGKGYGGRQRLPDNLKQLFRPVAMTRPDDQLIAETVLFSEGFRHGRELVGKLVSFFRLARWVDNA
;
A
#
# COMPACT_ATOMS: atom_id res chain seq x y z
N MET A 1 -12.06 13.72 -15.93
CA MET A 1 -11.09 13.50 -14.82
C MET A 1 -10.46 14.76 -14.22
N LYS A 2 -10.33 15.90 -14.91
CA LYS A 2 -10.28 17.23 -14.23
C LYS A 2 -11.24 18.23 -14.88
N ASN A 3 -11.27 18.26 -16.21
CA ASN A 3 -12.12 19.17 -16.98
C ASN A 3 -13.47 18.54 -17.41
N HIS A 4 -13.88 17.42 -16.78
CA HIS A 4 -15.12 16.68 -17.08
C HIS A 4 -15.40 16.36 -18.57
N LEU A 5 -14.36 16.26 -19.40
CA LEU A 5 -14.51 15.97 -20.83
C LEU A 5 -15.03 14.54 -21.06
N PRO A 6 -16.01 14.34 -21.96
CA PRO A 6 -16.59 13.02 -22.26
C PRO A 6 -15.70 12.15 -23.16
N HIS A 7 -14.74 12.77 -23.85
CA HIS A 7 -13.80 12.10 -24.74
C HIS A 7 -12.38 12.62 -24.53
N VAL A 8 -11.40 11.76 -24.78
CA VAL A 8 -9.97 12.08 -24.79
C VAL A 8 -9.34 11.53 -26.06
N GLN A 9 -8.34 12.23 -26.59
CA GLN A 9 -7.51 11.73 -27.67
C GLN A 9 -6.34 10.94 -27.07
N LEU A 10 -6.25 9.66 -27.39
CA LEU A 10 -5.19 8.77 -26.91
C LEU A 10 -4.68 7.92 -28.07
N LEU A 11 -3.36 7.96 -28.32
CA LEU A 11 -2.70 7.19 -29.40
C LEU A 11 -3.38 7.37 -30.78
N GLY A 12 -3.76 8.59 -31.13
CA GLY A 12 -4.42 8.89 -32.40
C GLY A 12 -5.89 8.49 -32.48
N ARG A 13 -6.48 7.97 -31.40
CA ARG A 13 -7.90 7.58 -31.34
C ARG A 13 -8.70 8.44 -30.36
N ARG A 14 -9.94 8.75 -30.72
CA ARG A 14 -10.91 9.40 -29.82
C ARG A 14 -11.55 8.33 -28.94
N VAL A 15 -11.26 8.36 -27.65
CA VAL A 15 -11.74 7.39 -26.66
C VAL A 15 -12.78 8.06 -25.77
N ARG A 16 -13.89 7.38 -25.49
CA ARG A 16 -14.89 7.83 -24.50
C ARG A 16 -14.32 7.66 -23.10
N LEU A 17 -14.40 8.71 -22.28
CA LEU A 17 -13.88 8.72 -20.92
C LEU A 17 -15.01 8.46 -19.91
N ASN A 18 -14.85 7.46 -19.06
CA ASN A 18 -15.71 7.28 -17.88
C ASN A 18 -15.26 8.25 -16.77
N GLN A 19 -16.18 9.04 -16.21
CA GLN A 19 -15.85 9.99 -15.13
C GLN A 19 -15.59 9.30 -13.79
N HIS A 20 -15.94 8.02 -13.65
CA HIS A 20 -15.73 7.23 -12.43
C HIS A 20 -14.42 6.43 -12.44
N SER A 21 -13.52 6.60 -13.40
CA SER A 21 -12.22 5.93 -13.35
C SER A 21 -11.18 6.72 -12.55
N GLY A 22 -10.23 6.00 -11.95
CA GLY A 22 -9.06 6.55 -11.27
C GLY A 22 -7.81 5.77 -11.66
N ILE A 23 -6.63 6.40 -11.52
CA ILE A 23 -5.33 5.78 -11.80
C ILE A 23 -4.52 5.82 -10.52
N PHE A 24 -3.99 4.66 -10.11
CA PHE A 24 -3.18 4.51 -8.93
C PHE A 24 -1.95 3.69 -9.27
N ILE A 25 -0.84 3.97 -8.58
CA ILE A 25 0.39 3.19 -8.66
C ILE A 25 0.87 2.88 -7.25
N THR A 26 1.41 1.67 -7.06
CA THR A 26 2.09 1.28 -5.82
C THR A 26 3.56 1.09 -6.12
N LEU A 27 4.41 1.90 -5.50
CA LEU A 27 5.86 1.82 -5.66
C LEU A 27 6.47 1.36 -4.34
N ASN A 28 7.16 0.22 -4.35
CA ASN A 28 8.08 -0.10 -3.25
C ASN A 28 9.38 0.69 -3.48
N PRO A 29 10.04 1.18 -2.43
CA PRO A 29 11.27 1.96 -2.57
C PRO A 29 12.36 1.13 -3.26
N ALA A 30 13.05 1.74 -4.23
CA ALA A 30 14.24 1.17 -4.85
C ALA A 30 15.44 1.32 -3.90
N GLY A 31 15.49 0.46 -2.88
CA GLY A 31 16.54 0.39 -1.85
C GLY A 31 17.35 -0.91 -1.91
N LYS A 32 18.34 -1.06 -1.00
CA LYS A 32 19.37 -2.12 -0.99
C LYS A 32 18.85 -3.58 -0.98
N GLY A 33 17.57 -3.83 -0.68
CA GLY A 33 16.94 -5.17 -0.73
C GLY A 33 15.95 -5.38 -1.89
N TYR A 34 15.66 -4.34 -2.68
CA TYR A 34 14.71 -4.37 -3.81
C TYR A 34 15.41 -3.85 -5.07
N GLY A 35 16.48 -4.55 -5.46
CA GLY A 35 17.34 -4.18 -6.60
C GLY A 35 16.63 -4.28 -7.97
N GLY A 36 17.30 -3.76 -9.00
CA GLY A 36 16.88 -3.92 -10.40
C GLY A 36 15.70 -3.07 -10.88
N ARG A 37 15.16 -2.17 -10.03
CA ARG A 37 14.03 -1.30 -10.41
C ARG A 37 14.51 0.08 -10.83
N GLN A 38 14.10 0.49 -12.04
CA GLN A 38 14.27 1.87 -12.48
C GLN A 38 13.37 2.79 -11.65
N ARG A 39 13.92 3.95 -11.27
CA ARG A 39 13.14 4.98 -10.54
C ARG A 39 12.12 5.60 -11.48
N LEU A 40 10.92 5.89 -10.98
CA LEU A 40 9.93 6.65 -11.75
C LEU A 40 10.52 8.05 -12.07
N PRO A 41 10.46 8.51 -13.33
CA PRO A 41 10.85 9.87 -13.71
C PRO A 41 10.10 10.94 -12.91
N ASP A 42 10.77 12.06 -12.61
CA ASP A 42 10.21 13.07 -11.70
C ASP A 42 8.98 13.79 -12.26
N ASN A 43 8.93 14.02 -13.58
CA ASN A 43 7.74 14.56 -14.26
C ASN A 43 6.52 13.64 -14.11
N LEU A 44 6.72 12.32 -14.10
CA LEU A 44 5.65 11.36 -13.87
C LEU A 44 5.25 11.33 -12.39
N LYS A 45 6.21 11.39 -11.45
CA LYS A 45 5.91 11.47 -10.01
C LYS A 45 5.00 12.65 -9.67
N GLN A 46 5.22 13.80 -10.30
CA GLN A 46 4.41 15.02 -10.08
C GLN A 46 2.92 14.84 -10.44
N LEU A 47 2.57 13.87 -11.28
CA LEU A 47 1.18 13.58 -11.63
C LEU A 47 0.43 12.83 -10.52
N PHE A 48 1.14 12.28 -9.52
CA PHE A 48 0.57 11.50 -8.44
C PHE A 48 0.67 12.25 -7.10
N ARG A 49 -0.28 11.98 -6.21
CA ARG A 49 -0.19 12.39 -4.80
C ARG A 49 0.50 11.28 -4.02
N PRO A 50 1.67 11.52 -3.38
CA PRO A 50 2.35 10.49 -2.60
C PRO A 50 1.60 10.21 -1.29
N VAL A 51 1.66 8.96 -0.84
CA VAL A 51 1.14 8.50 0.46
C VAL A 51 2.20 7.62 1.12
N ALA A 52 2.51 7.90 2.39
CA ALA A 52 3.47 7.11 3.17
C ALA A 52 2.76 5.93 3.84
N MET A 53 3.22 4.70 3.57
CA MET A 53 2.64 3.45 4.07
C MET A 53 3.67 2.62 4.87
N THR A 54 4.56 3.28 5.60
CA THR A 54 5.80 2.67 6.13
C THR A 54 5.58 1.63 7.25
N ARG A 55 4.59 1.83 8.12
CA ARG A 55 4.38 0.94 9.28
C ARG A 55 2.89 0.79 9.59
N PRO A 56 2.32 -0.42 9.50
CA PRO A 56 0.96 -0.69 9.95
C PRO A 56 0.90 -0.86 11.48
N ASP A 57 -0.32 -0.85 12.02
CA ASP A 57 -0.59 -1.25 13.41
C ASP A 57 -0.85 -2.75 13.50
N ASP A 58 0.23 -3.51 13.75
CA ASP A 58 0.19 -4.97 13.85
C ASP A 58 -0.80 -5.46 14.93
N GLN A 59 -0.96 -4.71 16.02
CA GLN A 59 -1.78 -5.13 17.16
C GLN A 59 -3.27 -4.96 16.84
N LEU A 60 -3.67 -3.77 16.38
CA LEU A 60 -5.05 -3.50 16.04
C LEU A 60 -5.56 -4.43 14.92
N ILE A 61 -4.74 -4.66 13.90
CA ILE A 61 -5.09 -5.54 12.77
C ILE A 61 -5.28 -6.97 13.26
N ALA A 62 -4.31 -7.51 14.00
CA ALA A 62 -4.40 -8.87 14.52
C ALA A 62 -5.58 -9.04 15.49
N GLU A 63 -5.89 -8.04 16.32
CA GLU A 63 -7.01 -8.10 17.28
C GLU A 63 -8.34 -8.14 16.54
N THR A 64 -8.47 -7.32 15.47
CA THR A 64 -9.65 -7.30 14.60
C THR A 64 -9.85 -8.65 13.91
N VAL A 65 -8.78 -9.26 13.38
CA VAL A 65 -8.84 -10.57 12.73
C VAL A 65 -9.24 -11.67 13.72
N LEU A 66 -8.64 -11.69 14.93
CA LEU A 66 -9.02 -12.69 15.93
C LEU A 66 -10.48 -12.52 16.39
N PHE A 67 -10.94 -11.28 16.52
CA PHE A 67 -12.33 -11.03 16.89
C PHE A 67 -13.30 -11.47 15.79
N SER A 68 -12.98 -11.25 14.50
CA SER A 68 -13.82 -11.70 13.38
C SER A 68 -13.92 -13.23 13.29
N GLU A 69 -12.92 -13.96 13.78
CA GLU A 69 -12.92 -15.42 13.86
C GLU A 69 -13.56 -15.97 15.15
N GLY A 70 -14.13 -15.10 16.00
CA GLY A 70 -14.87 -15.51 17.20
C GLY A 70 -14.03 -15.69 18.48
N PHE A 71 -12.75 -15.27 18.46
CA PHE A 71 -11.92 -15.32 19.67
C PHE A 71 -12.34 -14.22 20.66
N ARG A 72 -12.89 -14.65 21.80
CA ARG A 72 -13.33 -13.75 22.88
C ARG A 72 -12.17 -13.09 23.66
N HIS A 73 -10.99 -13.70 23.64
CA HIS A 73 -9.78 -13.21 24.32
C HIS A 73 -8.69 -12.75 23.32
N GLY A 74 -9.10 -12.21 22.17
CA GLY A 74 -8.18 -11.80 21.10
C GLY A 74 -7.04 -10.90 21.57
N ARG A 75 -7.32 -9.94 22.46
CA ARG A 75 -6.34 -8.99 22.99
C ARG A 75 -5.14 -9.65 23.68
N GLU A 76 -5.37 -10.67 24.50
CA GLU A 76 -4.30 -11.37 25.22
C GLU A 76 -3.42 -12.19 24.27
N LEU A 77 -4.04 -12.83 23.27
CA LEU A 77 -3.35 -13.63 22.26
C LEU A 77 -2.52 -12.75 21.33
N VAL A 78 -3.05 -11.60 20.90
CA VAL A 78 -2.34 -10.65 20.03
C VAL A 78 -1.09 -10.11 20.71
N GLY A 79 -1.16 -9.76 21.99
CA GLY A 79 0.01 -9.27 22.73
C GLY A 79 1.19 -10.25 22.65
N LYS A 80 0.92 -11.55 22.83
CA LYS A 80 1.92 -12.61 22.68
C LYS A 80 2.42 -12.74 21.25
N LEU A 81 1.51 -12.73 20.26
CA LEU A 81 1.83 -12.88 18.85
C LEU A 81 2.73 -11.75 18.33
N VAL A 82 2.35 -10.50 18.60
CA VAL A 82 3.11 -9.31 18.18
C VAL A 82 4.49 -9.30 18.85
N SER A 83 4.57 -9.65 20.13
CA SER A 83 5.85 -9.74 20.85
C SER A 83 6.76 -10.82 20.27
N PHE A 84 6.20 -12.00 19.96
CA PHE A 84 6.92 -13.09 19.32
C PHE A 84 7.53 -12.67 17.97
N PHE A 85 6.75 -12.08 17.07
CA PHE A 85 7.28 -11.62 15.78
C PHE A 85 8.27 -10.46 15.89
N ARG A 86 8.11 -9.57 16.89
CA ARG A 86 9.10 -8.53 17.18
C ARG A 86 10.43 -9.14 17.62
N LEU A 87 10.39 -10.15 18.49
CA LEU A 87 11.60 -10.83 18.97
C LEU A 87 12.28 -11.62 17.84
N ALA A 88 11.52 -12.38 17.04
CA ALA A 88 12.07 -13.13 15.89
C ALA A 88 12.79 -12.20 14.91
N ARG A 89 12.15 -11.09 14.53
CA ARG A 89 12.80 -10.07 13.67
C ARG A 89 14.03 -9.46 14.33
N TRP A 90 14.04 -9.29 15.65
CA TRP A 90 15.22 -8.77 16.34
C TRP A 90 16.41 -9.73 16.23
N VAL A 91 16.17 -11.04 16.41
CA VAL A 91 17.20 -12.07 16.25
C VAL A 91 17.72 -12.13 14.81
N ASP A 92 16.85 -12.03 13.80
CA ASP A 92 17.27 -12.10 12.38
C ASP A 92 18.08 -10.89 11.91
N ASN A 93 18.02 -9.75 12.63
CA ASN A 93 18.74 -8.52 12.31
C ASN A 93 19.93 -8.25 13.25
N ALA A 94 20.19 -9.13 14.22
CA ALA A 94 21.36 -9.11 15.10
C ALA A 94 22.53 -9.86 14.46
#